data_AF-A0A4P7NDJ0-F1
#
_entry.id   AF-A0A4P7NDJ0-F1
#
_cell.length_a   1.000
_cell.length_b   1.000
_cell.length_c   1.000
_cell.angle_alpha   90.00
_cell.angle_beta   90.00
_cell.angle_gamma   90.00
#
_symmetry.space_group_name_H-M   'P 1'
#
loop_
_entity.id
_entity.type
_entity.pdbx_description
1 polymer ?
#
loop_
_entity_poly.entity_id
_entity_poly.type
_entity_poly.pdbx_seq_one_letter_code
_entity_poly.pdbx_strand_id
1 'polypeptide(L)'
;MRFPSLVFCAAAACQAVAAAVPEQLFLGETFTPKELEFFDGIATRTTHGKPDPLNYHPSVKLVNELYMSTSTMKEVAVRHVQKAKCPNKFVYAINTKGIEGSFLEVSALYAKQQKENPNPSEGEWLATARIPKKNIRGWYVILPDGSEKWVDREEYEKKMQEQAGERDRSNRDKGKCITGGCFPISRSSCLGRRH
;
A
#
# COMPACT_ATOMS: atom_id res chain seq x y z
N MET A 1 -43.91 -60.32 -3.99
CA MET A 1 -43.50 -59.29 -3.03
C MET A 1 -42.31 -58.55 -3.63
N ARG A 2 -42.43 -57.26 -3.97
CA ARG A 2 -41.34 -56.44 -4.54
C ARG A 2 -41.09 -55.28 -3.58
N PHE A 3 -39.90 -55.23 -3.00
CA PHE A 3 -39.42 -54.07 -2.23
C PHE A 3 -38.81 -53.06 -3.21
N PRO A 4 -39.14 -51.77 -3.15
CA PRO A 4 -38.44 -50.76 -3.93
C PRO A 4 -37.13 -50.43 -3.20
N SER A 5 -36.01 -50.69 -3.85
CA SER A 5 -34.70 -50.22 -3.43
C SER A 5 -34.64 -48.71 -3.62
N LEU A 6 -34.71 -47.96 -2.53
CA LEU A 6 -34.41 -46.53 -2.52
C LEU A 6 -32.90 -46.35 -2.71
N VAL A 7 -32.52 -45.88 -3.89
CA VAL A 7 -31.15 -45.40 -4.16
C VAL A 7 -31.00 -44.06 -3.46
N PHE A 8 -30.31 -44.06 -2.32
CA PHE A 8 -29.81 -42.83 -1.71
C PHE A 8 -28.65 -42.31 -2.55
N CYS A 9 -28.91 -41.34 -3.44
CA CYS A 9 -27.84 -40.51 -3.99
C CYS A 9 -27.24 -39.70 -2.83
N ALA A 10 -26.08 -40.12 -2.35
CA ALA A 10 -25.27 -39.32 -1.44
C ALA A 10 -24.82 -38.06 -2.20
N ALA A 11 -25.50 -36.94 -1.96
CA ALA A 11 -25.02 -35.64 -2.39
C ALA A 11 -23.73 -35.36 -1.60
N ALA A 12 -22.58 -35.55 -2.24
CA ALA A 12 -21.31 -35.11 -1.71
C ALA A 12 -21.34 -33.58 -1.64
N ALA A 13 -21.65 -33.04 -0.45
CA ALA A 13 -21.48 -31.64 -0.17
C ALA A 13 -19.97 -31.38 -0.14
N CYS A 14 -19.41 -30.95 -1.27
CA CYS A 14 -18.10 -30.30 -1.29
C CYS A 14 -18.23 -29.05 -0.41
N GLN A 15 -17.81 -29.17 0.85
CA GLN A 15 -17.60 -28.00 1.69
C GLN A 15 -16.45 -27.23 1.05
N ALA A 16 -16.78 -26.13 0.37
CA ALA A 16 -15.81 -25.18 -0.11
C ALA A 16 -15.06 -24.63 1.11
N VAL A 17 -13.85 -25.14 1.35
CA VAL A 17 -12.97 -24.60 2.37
C VAL A 17 -12.65 -23.18 1.94
N ALA A 18 -12.96 -22.20 2.79
CA ALA A 18 -12.60 -20.81 2.52
C ALA A 18 -11.08 -20.73 2.29
N ALA A 19 -10.65 -20.13 1.19
CA ALA A 19 -9.24 -20.01 0.88
C ALA A 19 -8.52 -19.24 1.99
N ALA A 20 -7.33 -19.71 2.37
CA ALA A 20 -6.47 -18.94 3.26
C ALA A 20 -6.01 -17.66 2.54
N VAL A 21 -5.91 -16.56 3.29
CA VAL A 21 -5.38 -15.30 2.74
C VAL A 21 -3.94 -15.52 2.29
N PRO A 22 -3.58 -15.21 1.04
CA PRO A 22 -2.22 -15.34 0.54
C PRO A 22 -1.25 -14.50 1.36
N GLU A 23 -0.06 -15.03 1.68
CA GLU A 23 0.96 -14.29 2.47
C GLU A 23 1.39 -12.99 1.79
N GLN A 24 1.32 -12.95 0.45
CA GLN A 24 1.64 -11.77 -0.34
C GLN A 24 0.53 -11.44 -1.34
N LEU A 25 0.19 -10.16 -1.39
CA LEU A 25 -0.72 -9.57 -2.37
C LEU A 25 -0.08 -8.34 -3.01
N PHE A 26 -0.55 -7.95 -4.19
CA PHE A 26 -0.08 -6.80 -4.95
C PHE A 26 -1.19 -5.78 -5.15
N LEU A 27 -0.87 -4.50 -4.93
CA LEU A 27 -1.79 -3.38 -5.11
C LEU A 27 -1.20 -2.38 -6.11
N GLY A 28 -1.89 -2.18 -7.24
CA GLY A 28 -1.53 -1.17 -8.22
C GLY A 28 -2.10 0.19 -7.82
N GLU A 29 -1.25 1.21 -7.66
CA GLU A 29 -1.68 2.50 -7.13
C GLU A 29 -0.80 3.69 -7.60
N THR A 30 -1.37 4.89 -7.59
CA THR A 30 -0.70 6.17 -7.91
C THR A 30 -0.14 6.89 -6.69
N PHE A 31 -0.57 6.48 -5.49
CA PHE A 31 0.00 6.90 -4.21
C PHE A 31 1.50 6.68 -4.18
N THR A 32 2.24 7.73 -3.87
CA THR A 32 3.69 7.73 -3.93
C THR A 32 4.31 7.13 -2.66
N PRO A 33 5.56 6.63 -2.74
CA PRO A 33 6.31 6.22 -1.56
C PRO A 33 6.44 7.33 -0.50
N LYS A 34 6.56 8.58 -0.93
CA LYS A 34 6.61 9.72 -0.01
C LYS A 34 5.31 9.90 0.77
N GLU A 35 4.17 9.69 0.12
CA GLU A 35 2.87 9.72 0.80
C GLU A 35 2.70 8.50 1.71
N LEU A 36 3.19 7.32 1.31
CA LEU A 36 3.24 6.15 2.18
C LEU A 36 4.02 6.44 3.47
N GLU A 37 5.19 7.09 3.37
CA GLU A 37 5.96 7.50 4.54
C GLU A 37 5.19 8.51 5.42
N PHE A 38 4.53 9.48 4.79
CA PHE A 38 3.82 10.53 5.51
C PHE A 38 2.56 10.02 6.22
N PHE A 39 1.76 9.19 5.54
CA PHE A 39 0.50 8.68 6.07
C PHE A 39 0.65 7.34 6.80
N ASP A 40 1.85 6.75 6.85
CA ASP A 40 2.17 5.48 7.51
C ASP A 40 1.28 4.30 7.06
N GLY A 41 0.80 4.34 5.82
CA GLY A 41 -0.02 3.28 5.24
C GLY A 41 -0.83 3.74 4.06
N ILE A 42 -1.49 2.77 3.42
CA ILE A 42 -2.38 2.99 2.28
C ILE A 42 -3.79 2.65 2.73
N ALA A 43 -4.72 3.57 2.52
CA ALA A 43 -6.13 3.38 2.80
C ALA A 43 -6.93 3.73 1.56
N THR A 44 -8.14 3.22 1.52
CA THR A 44 -9.13 3.60 0.53
C THR A 44 -9.35 5.10 0.54
N ARG A 45 -9.40 5.70 -0.64
CA ARG A 45 -9.63 7.14 -0.81
C ARG A 45 -10.90 7.40 -1.59
N THR A 46 -11.43 8.60 -1.38
CA THR A 46 -12.46 9.17 -2.23
C THR A 46 -11.89 10.31 -3.05
N THR A 47 -12.24 10.37 -4.32
CA THR A 47 -11.93 11.47 -5.24
C THR A 47 -13.25 12.14 -5.63
N HIS A 48 -13.37 13.45 -5.34
CA HIS A 48 -14.62 14.22 -5.54
C HIS A 48 -15.87 13.58 -4.90
N GLY A 49 -15.73 13.03 -3.69
CA GLY A 49 -16.82 12.39 -2.95
C GLY A 49 -17.25 11.02 -3.47
N LYS A 50 -16.51 10.43 -4.41
CA LYS A 50 -16.73 9.06 -4.91
C LYS A 50 -15.52 8.17 -4.59
N PRO A 51 -15.68 6.86 -4.38
CA PRO A 51 -14.55 5.93 -4.32
C PRO A 51 -13.56 6.18 -5.47
N ASP A 52 -12.27 6.19 -5.15
CA ASP A 52 -11.23 6.22 -6.18
C ASP A 52 -11.44 5.05 -7.15
N PRO A 53 -11.38 5.23 -8.48
CA PRO A 53 -11.54 4.14 -9.44
C PRO A 53 -10.55 2.98 -9.27
N LEU A 54 -9.39 3.21 -8.66
CA LEU A 54 -8.43 2.15 -8.29
C LEU A 54 -8.81 1.42 -6.98
N ASN A 55 -9.74 2.00 -6.21
CA ASN A 55 -10.27 1.50 -4.95
C ASN A 55 -11.77 1.12 -5.07
N TYR A 56 -12.18 0.53 -6.19
CA TYR A 56 -13.58 0.22 -6.47
C TYR A 56 -13.75 -1.04 -7.33
N HIS A 57 -14.79 -1.84 -7.04
CA HIS A 57 -15.14 -3.08 -7.75
C HIS A 57 -16.66 -3.07 -8.05
N PRO A 58 -17.06 -2.84 -9.31
CA PRO A 58 -18.42 -2.45 -9.67
C PRO A 58 -19.53 -3.45 -9.32
N SER A 59 -19.17 -4.72 -9.15
CA SER A 59 -20.13 -5.82 -9.05
C SER A 59 -20.26 -6.43 -7.65
N VAL A 60 -19.49 -5.93 -6.67
CA VAL A 60 -19.50 -6.39 -5.28
C VAL A 60 -19.88 -5.21 -4.39
N LYS A 61 -21.18 -5.11 -4.10
CA LYS A 61 -21.71 -4.10 -3.17
C LYS A 61 -21.67 -4.65 -1.75
N LEU A 62 -20.61 -4.32 -1.02
CA LEU A 62 -20.57 -4.45 0.44
C LEU A 62 -21.07 -3.12 1.05
N VAL A 63 -21.65 -3.19 2.25
CA VAL A 63 -22.10 -1.99 2.99
C VAL A 63 -20.85 -1.14 3.31
N ASN A 64 -20.77 0.07 2.74
CA ASN A 64 -19.62 1.00 2.73
C ASN A 64 -18.53 0.66 1.67
N GLU A 65 -18.72 1.21 0.47
CA GLU A 65 -18.16 0.85 -0.86
C GLU A 65 -16.66 1.13 -1.08
N LEU A 66 -15.86 1.24 -0.02
CA LEU A 66 -14.44 1.54 -0.11
C LEU A 66 -13.61 0.30 0.20
N TYR A 67 -12.91 -0.22 -0.81
CA TYR A 67 -11.91 -1.27 -0.66
C TYR A 67 -10.82 -1.11 -1.72
N MET A 68 -9.62 -1.60 -1.46
CA MET A 68 -8.52 -1.59 -2.45
C MET A 68 -8.49 -2.96 -3.14
N SER A 69 -8.54 -2.98 -4.47
CA SER A 69 -8.41 -4.23 -5.22
C SER A 69 -6.95 -4.66 -5.23
N THR A 70 -6.69 -5.85 -4.68
CA THR A 70 -5.36 -6.48 -4.64
C THR A 70 -5.41 -7.81 -5.37
N SER A 71 -4.25 -8.30 -5.80
CA SER A 71 -4.15 -9.57 -6.54
C SER A 71 -2.98 -10.39 -6.04
N THR A 72 -3.08 -11.72 -6.13
CA THR A 72 -1.93 -12.62 -5.97
C THR A 72 -0.91 -12.48 -7.11
N MET A 73 -1.29 -11.85 -8.22
CA MET A 73 -0.48 -11.72 -9.43
C MET A 73 -0.07 -10.25 -9.63
N LYS A 74 1.24 -9.99 -9.64
CA LYS A 74 1.80 -8.65 -9.84
C LYS A 74 1.35 -8.05 -11.19
N GLU A 75 1.31 -8.87 -12.24
CA GLU A 75 0.98 -8.47 -13.60
C GLU A 75 -0.45 -7.92 -13.71
N VAL A 76 -1.38 -8.43 -12.89
CA VAL A 76 -2.72 -7.88 -12.77
C VAL A 76 -2.65 -6.48 -12.19
N ALA A 77 -1.99 -6.30 -11.04
CA ALA A 77 -1.82 -4.99 -10.42
C ALA A 77 -1.16 -3.97 -11.37
N VAL A 78 -0.16 -4.38 -12.15
CA VAL A 78 0.47 -3.57 -13.21
C VAL A 78 -0.56 -3.13 -14.24
N ARG A 79 -1.30 -4.07 -14.82
CA ARG A 79 -2.33 -3.80 -15.84
C ARG A 79 -3.43 -2.87 -15.32
N HIS A 80 -3.77 -2.94 -14.04
CA HIS A 80 -4.76 -2.03 -13.43
C HIS A 80 -4.20 -0.62 -13.26
N VAL A 81 -3.02 -0.45 -12.65
CA VAL A 81 -2.43 0.89 -12.45
C VAL A 81 -2.04 1.56 -13.77
N GLN A 82 -1.72 0.78 -14.81
CA GLN A 82 -1.45 1.32 -16.15
C GLN A 82 -2.62 2.09 -16.76
N LYS A 83 -3.87 1.77 -16.39
CA LYS A 83 -5.08 2.48 -16.85
C LYS A 83 -5.20 3.89 -16.24
N ALA A 84 -4.49 4.16 -15.14
CA ALA A 84 -4.50 5.48 -14.51
C ALA A 84 -3.81 6.52 -15.42
N LYS A 85 -4.42 7.71 -15.51
CA LYS A 85 -3.88 8.87 -16.25
C LYS A 85 -2.90 9.69 -15.40
N CYS A 86 -2.11 9.03 -14.55
CA CYS A 86 -1.12 9.64 -13.67
C CYS A 86 0.29 9.21 -14.10
N PRO A 87 1.29 10.11 -14.04
CA PRO A 87 2.67 9.77 -14.40
C PRO A 87 3.30 8.82 -13.38
N ASN A 88 2.87 8.91 -12.12
CA ASN A 88 3.34 8.06 -11.03
C ASN A 88 2.48 6.80 -10.96
N LYS A 89 3.11 5.64 -11.14
CA LYS A 89 2.45 4.33 -11.11
C LYS A 89 3.33 3.37 -10.33
N PHE A 90 2.75 2.76 -9.31
CA PHE A 90 3.44 1.84 -8.41
C PHE A 90 2.64 0.55 -8.27
N VAL A 91 3.35 -0.53 -7.99
CA VAL A 91 2.75 -1.78 -7.53
C VAL A 91 3.37 -2.15 -6.19
N TYR A 92 2.59 -2.01 -5.12
CA TYR A 92 3.02 -2.31 -3.75
C TYR A 92 2.91 -3.81 -3.48
N ALA A 93 3.98 -4.39 -2.92
CA ALA A 93 3.96 -5.77 -2.43
C ALA A 93 3.60 -5.77 -0.94
N ILE A 94 2.46 -6.36 -0.62
CA ILE A 94 1.84 -6.36 0.71
C ILE A 94 2.07 -7.72 1.35
N ASN A 95 2.66 -7.74 2.54
CA ASN A 95 2.68 -8.88 3.45
C ASN A 95 1.38 -8.87 4.27
N THR A 96 0.56 -9.90 4.11
CA THR A 96 -0.76 -9.98 4.77
C THR A 96 -0.70 -10.49 6.21
N LYS A 97 0.48 -10.93 6.68
CA LYS A 97 0.67 -11.46 8.03
C LYS A 97 0.21 -10.46 9.10
N GLY A 98 -0.69 -10.92 9.97
CA GLY A 98 -1.26 -10.14 11.06
C GLY A 98 -2.32 -9.11 10.64
N ILE A 99 -2.73 -9.10 9.37
CA ILE A 99 -3.83 -8.27 8.84
C ILE A 99 -4.80 -9.08 7.95
N GLU A 100 -4.79 -10.41 8.05
CA GLU A 100 -5.54 -11.34 7.21
C GLU A 100 -7.05 -11.05 7.25
N GLY A 101 -7.58 -10.67 8.43
CA GLY A 101 -8.99 -10.30 8.60
C GLY A 101 -9.44 -9.04 7.83
N SER A 102 -8.50 -8.33 7.19
CA SER A 102 -8.78 -7.16 6.35
C SER A 102 -8.97 -7.52 4.87
N PHE A 103 -8.94 -8.80 4.50
CA PHE A 103 -9.03 -9.24 3.11
C PHE A 103 -10.23 -10.15 2.86
N LEU A 104 -10.90 -9.93 1.72
CA LEU A 104 -12.00 -10.77 1.24
C LEU A 104 -11.69 -11.28 -0.16
N GLU A 105 -11.76 -12.59 -0.36
CA GLU A 105 -11.59 -13.20 -1.68
C GLU A 105 -12.77 -12.89 -2.60
N VAL A 106 -12.51 -12.30 -3.77
CA VAL A 106 -13.58 -11.88 -4.70
C VAL A 106 -14.35 -13.09 -5.23
N SER A 107 -13.67 -14.17 -5.63
CA SER A 107 -14.32 -15.39 -6.11
C SER A 107 -15.31 -15.96 -5.10
N ALA A 108 -14.98 -15.95 -3.81
CA ALA A 108 -15.89 -16.40 -2.76
C ALA A 108 -17.09 -15.46 -2.59
N LEU A 109 -16.92 -14.15 -2.75
CA LEU A 109 -18.02 -13.17 -2.71
C LEU A 109 -19.00 -13.36 -3.87
N TYR A 110 -18.50 -13.66 -5.07
CA TYR A 110 -19.33 -13.99 -6.23
C TYR A 110 -20.08 -15.31 -6.05
N ALA A 111 -19.40 -16.35 -5.57
CA ALA A 111 -20.02 -17.64 -5.29
C ALA A 111 -21.17 -17.52 -4.26
N LYS A 112 -20.99 -16.71 -3.20
CA LYS A 112 -22.05 -16.42 -2.21
C LYS A 112 -23.27 -15.72 -2.81
N GLN A 113 -23.08 -14.94 -3.87
CA GLN A 113 -24.16 -14.26 -4.60
C GLN A 113 -24.77 -15.11 -5.72
N GLN A 114 -24.30 -16.36 -5.90
CA GLN A 114 -24.69 -17.21 -7.02
C GLN A 114 -24.45 -16.53 -8.38
N LYS A 115 -23.36 -15.76 -8.49
CA LYS A 115 -22.91 -15.09 -9.71
C LYS A 115 -21.58 -15.66 -10.17
N GLU A 116 -21.35 -15.63 -11.47
CA GLU A 116 -20.05 -15.95 -12.05
C GLU A 116 -19.07 -14.79 -11.81
N ASN A 117 -17.88 -15.10 -11.30
CA ASN A 117 -16.79 -14.12 -11.23
C ASN A 117 -16.31 -13.86 -12.66
N PRO A 118 -16.31 -12.60 -13.16
CA PRO A 118 -15.86 -12.30 -14.53
C PRO A 118 -14.37 -12.55 -14.73
N ASN A 119 -13.55 -12.46 -13.68
CA ASN A 119 -12.10 -12.60 -13.77
C ASN A 119 -11.52 -13.51 -12.67
N PRO A 120 -11.90 -14.80 -12.62
CA PRO A 120 -11.51 -15.70 -11.54
C PRO A 120 -10.01 -16.01 -11.54
N SER A 121 -9.36 -15.92 -12.69
CA SER A 121 -7.92 -16.12 -12.85
C SER A 121 -7.08 -14.97 -12.28
N GLU A 122 -7.68 -13.81 -11.98
CA GLU A 122 -6.94 -12.65 -11.47
C GLU A 122 -6.53 -12.78 -10.00
N GLY A 123 -7.01 -13.81 -9.29
CA GLY A 123 -6.66 -14.06 -7.90
C GLY A 123 -6.93 -12.84 -7.01
N GLU A 124 -8.07 -12.19 -7.24
CA GLU A 124 -8.40 -10.89 -6.64
C GLU A 124 -8.86 -11.03 -5.18
N TRP A 125 -8.31 -10.17 -4.33
CA TRP A 125 -8.67 -10.00 -2.93
C TRP A 125 -8.96 -8.52 -2.66
N LEU A 126 -10.06 -8.23 -1.98
CA LEU A 126 -10.42 -6.86 -1.60
C LEU A 126 -9.85 -6.57 -0.21
N ALA A 127 -8.97 -5.57 -0.11
CA ALA A 127 -8.54 -5.02 1.17
C ALA A 127 -9.60 -4.04 1.69
N THR A 128 -10.25 -4.36 2.80
CA THR A 128 -11.37 -3.60 3.39
C THR A 128 -10.94 -2.61 4.47
N ALA A 129 -9.66 -2.62 4.85
CA ALA A 129 -9.09 -1.73 5.85
C ALA A 129 -7.77 -1.12 5.35
N ARG A 130 -7.28 -0.14 6.10
CA ARG A 130 -5.96 0.47 5.88
C ARG A 130 -4.87 -0.61 5.95
N ILE A 131 -4.01 -0.65 4.94
CA ILE A 131 -2.79 -1.46 4.90
C ILE A 131 -1.68 -0.64 5.59
N PRO A 132 -1.20 -1.06 6.77
CA PRO A 132 -0.15 -0.34 7.48
C PRO A 132 1.16 -0.35 6.69
N LYS A 133 1.97 0.71 6.78
CA LYS A 133 3.28 0.76 6.10
C LYS A 133 4.17 -0.43 6.47
N LYS A 134 4.15 -0.87 7.73
CA LYS A 134 4.91 -2.04 8.20
C LYS A 134 4.63 -3.32 7.39
N ASN A 135 3.43 -3.44 6.83
CA ASN A 135 2.98 -4.56 6.01
C ASN A 135 3.35 -4.41 4.51
N ILE A 136 3.96 -3.29 4.11
CA ILE A 136 4.44 -3.10 2.73
C ILE A 136 5.93 -3.43 2.69
N ARG A 137 6.31 -4.43 1.89
CA ARG A 137 7.72 -4.86 1.75
C ARG A 137 8.52 -3.91 0.87
N GLY A 138 7.86 -3.35 -0.13
CA GLY A 138 8.45 -2.50 -1.15
C GLY A 138 7.47 -2.31 -2.29
N TRP A 139 7.94 -1.77 -3.40
CA TRP A 139 7.12 -1.51 -4.57
C TRP A 139 7.91 -1.59 -5.87
N TYR A 140 7.20 -1.91 -6.94
CA TYR A 140 7.68 -1.71 -8.29
C TYR A 140 7.30 -0.30 -8.76
N VAL A 141 8.28 0.46 -9.25
CA VAL A 141 8.05 1.68 -10.02
C VAL A 141 7.80 1.27 -11.47
N ILE A 142 6.65 1.66 -12.02
CA ILE A 142 6.30 1.37 -13.41
C ILE A 142 6.76 2.56 -14.27
N LEU A 143 7.79 2.34 -15.08
CA LEU A 143 8.41 3.36 -15.91
C LEU A 143 7.61 3.61 -17.21
N PRO A 144 7.80 4.77 -17.88
CA PRO A 144 7.05 5.12 -19.09
C PRO A 144 7.20 4.12 -20.25
N ASP A 145 8.34 3.44 -20.32
CA ASP A 145 8.62 2.38 -21.31
C ASP A 145 7.98 1.03 -20.93
N GLY A 146 7.23 0.96 -19.82
CA GLY A 146 6.60 -0.24 -19.30
C GLY A 146 7.53 -1.12 -18.47
N SER A 147 8.82 -0.77 -18.36
CA SER A 147 9.75 -1.50 -17.51
C SER A 147 9.46 -1.27 -16.03
N GLU A 148 9.89 -2.21 -15.19
CA GLU A 148 9.59 -2.22 -13.77
C GLU A 148 10.90 -2.14 -12.97
N LYS A 149 10.95 -1.26 -11.97
CA LYS A 149 12.07 -1.17 -11.04
C LYS A 149 11.60 -1.46 -9.62
N TRP A 150 12.11 -2.54 -9.03
CA TRP A 150 11.89 -2.83 -7.62
C TRP A 150 12.60 -1.82 -6.71
N VAL A 151 11.92 -1.41 -5.66
CA VAL A 151 12.46 -0.61 -4.56
C VAL A 151 12.05 -1.29 -3.25
N ASP A 152 13.05 -1.66 -2.45
CA ASP A 152 12.85 -2.17 -1.10
C ASP A 152 12.48 -1.01 -0.16
N ARG A 153 11.47 -1.20 0.71
CA ARG A 153 11.00 -0.14 1.62
C ARG A 153 12.09 0.27 2.60
N GLU A 154 12.77 -0.68 3.22
CA GLU A 154 13.75 -0.39 4.27
C GLU A 154 14.98 0.32 3.68
N GLU A 155 15.41 -0.10 2.48
CA GLU A 155 16.46 0.60 1.74
C GLU A 155 16.05 2.04 1.38
N TYR A 156 14.79 2.24 0.97
CA TYR A 156 14.25 3.57 0.68
C TYR A 156 14.22 4.46 1.93
N GLU A 157 13.71 3.96 3.05
CA GLU A 157 13.65 4.69 4.32
C GLU A 157 15.05 5.11 4.79
N LYS A 158 16.02 4.19 4.71
CA LYS A 158 17.42 4.48 5.06
C LYS A 158 17.99 5.61 4.20
N LYS A 159 17.79 5.58 2.88
CA LYS A 159 18.24 6.64 1.96
C LYS A 159 17.60 7.99 2.29
N MET A 160 16.31 7.99 2.64
CA MET A 160 15.60 9.22 3.02
C MET A 160 16.16 9.82 4.31
N GLN A 161 16.50 8.99 5.31
CA GLN A 161 17.12 9.42 6.56
C GLN A 161 18.54 9.96 6.36
N GLU A 162 19.35 9.29 5.53
CA GLU A 162 20.71 9.74 5.19
C GLU A 162 20.69 11.11 4.52
N GLN A 163 19.81 11.32 3.54
CA GLN A 163 19.64 12.60 2.86
C GLN A 163 19.13 13.71 3.78
N ALA A 164 18.25 13.39 4.73
CA ALA A 164 17.80 14.36 5.73
C ALA A 164 18.98 14.79 6.64
N GLY A 165 19.77 13.82 7.12
CA GLY A 165 20.95 14.08 7.94
C GLY A 165 22.04 14.89 7.21
N GLU A 166 22.25 14.65 5.91
CA GLU A 166 23.16 15.43 5.08
C GLU A 166 22.68 16.88 4.88
N ARG A 167 21.37 17.08 4.66
CA ARG A 167 20.78 18.43 4.57
C ARG A 167 20.94 19.20 5.88
N ASP A 168 20.72 18.55 7.02
CA ASP A 168 20.87 19.19 8.33
C ASP A 168 22.32 19.57 8.61
N ARG A 169 23.29 18.71 8.24
CA ARG A 169 24.73 19.04 8.30
C ARG A 169 25.08 20.21 7.39
N SER A 170 24.63 20.19 6.13
CA SER A 170 24.86 21.28 5.17
C SER A 170 24.27 22.61 5.65
N ASN A 171 23.07 22.60 6.24
CA ASN A 171 22.43 23.79 6.81
C ASN A 171 23.16 24.29 8.06
N ARG A 172 23.68 23.39 8.91
CA ARG A 172 24.50 23.77 10.07
C ARG A 172 25.83 24.43 9.63
N ASP A 173 26.45 23.91 8.58
CA ASP A 173 27.69 24.46 8.04
C ASP A 173 27.47 25.78 7.30
N LYS A 174 26.35 25.93 6.58
CA LYS A 174 25.95 27.22 5.98
C LYS A 174 25.53 28.24 7.04
N GLY A 175 24.87 27.82 8.12
CA GLY A 175 24.52 28.68 9.27
C GLY A 175 25.75 29.20 10.03
N LYS A 176 26.90 28.51 9.95
CA LYS A 176 28.19 29.02 10.41
C LYS A 176 28.81 30.07 9.47
N CYS A 177 28.44 30.09 8.19
CA CYS A 177 28.97 31.04 7.22
C CYS A 177 28.16 32.35 7.09
N ILE A 178 27.05 32.52 7.82
CA ILE A 178 26.24 33.77 7.82
C ILE A 178 26.42 34.61 9.11
N THR A 179 27.43 34.29 9.92
CA THR A 179 27.92 35.16 11.01
C THR A 179 29.38 35.58 10.74
N GLY A 180 29.65 35.95 9.49
CA GLY A 180 30.91 36.58 9.05
C GLY A 180 30.95 38.09 9.27
N GLY A 181 30.31 38.58 10.35
CA GLY A 181 30.49 39.93 10.87
C GLY A 181 31.30 39.86 12.16
N CYS A 182 32.63 39.81 12.04
CA CYS A 182 33.57 39.91 13.14
C CYS A 182 33.36 41.22 13.91
N PHE A 183 32.89 41.15 15.16
CA PHE A 183 33.20 42.18 16.15
C PHE A 183 34.43 41.71 16.94
N PRO A 184 35.53 42.49 16.99
CA PRO A 184 36.65 42.17 17.85
C PRO A 184 36.19 42.40 19.30
N ILE A 185 36.13 41.32 20.08
CA ILE A 185 36.07 41.41 21.55
C ILE A 185 37.45 41.91 22.00
N SER A 186 37.62 43.23 22.02
CA SER A 186 38.72 43.87 22.72
C SER A 186 38.52 43.63 24.21
N ARG A 187 39.32 42.71 24.77
CA ARG A 187 39.62 42.72 26.20
C ARG A 187 40.48 43.95 26.47
N SER A 188 39.91 44.96 27.11
CA SER A 188 40.69 45.90 27.92
C SER A 188 40.03 46.03 29.29
N SER A 189 40.74 45.49 30.27
CA SER A 189 40.54 45.70 31.70
C SER A 189 40.66 47.18 32.05
N CYS A 190 39.75 47.70 32.88
CA CYS A 190 40.06 48.71 33.90
C CYS A 190 38.90 48.84 34.91
N LEU A 191 39.23 48.58 36.19
CA LEU A 191 38.70 49.22 37.41
C LEU A 191 37.20 48.99 37.72
N GLY A 192 36.78 48.34 38.81
CA GLY A 192 37.31 48.35 40.16
C GLY A 192 36.79 49.56 40.95
N ARG A 193 35.60 49.45 41.57
CA ARG A 193 35.37 49.77 43.00
C ARG A 193 33.92 49.54 43.43
N ARG A 194 33.79 48.89 44.59
CA ARG A 194 32.63 48.95 45.49
C ARG A 194 32.59 50.33 46.16
N HIS A 195 31.45 50.99 46.16
CA HIS A 195 30.58 51.25 47.33
C HIS A 195 29.35 52.02 46.86
#